data_AF-A0A350DBX8-F1
#
_entry.id   AF-A0A350DBX8-F1
#
_cell.length_a   1.000
_cell.length_b   1.000
_cell.length_c   1.000
_cell.angle_alpha   90.00
_cell.angle_beta   90.00
_cell.angle_gamma   90.00
#
_symmetry.space_group_name_H-M   'P 1'
#
loop_
_entity.id
_entity.type
_entity.pdbx_description
1 polymer ?
#
loop_
_entity_poly.entity_id
_entity_poly.type
_entity_poly.pdbx_seq_one_letter_code
_entity_poly.pdbx_strand_id
1 'polypeptide(L)'
;LFCSVFQHRHIRNDWMFVYSSREDAAHRSGIELCRRHYVNGDWAGALAWALSEAPFESPFADVERDSQLGAGLLEAQLPVAIWQADDAQVELLNSVFYRNKGAYLVGRILGGGEQVPLVLPVLHGEGYGEQQGGDPCLHLDTVLTETDEVSIIFSFTRAYFQVEVPVPGEFVGYLKQLMPHKPEGELYAAIGFFKHGKTEFFRALNQQVAKREERFMIAPGVRGMVMAVFVLPSFRTVFKIIKDKFDPAKEVTHAIVREKYRLVKRHDRVGRMADTQEFSNFIVRQDHFEPECLAHLLEVAPSTVSLKE
;
A
#
# COMPACT_ATOMS: atom_id res chain seq x y z
N LEU A 1 -14.85 16.71 -5.73
CA LEU A 1 -15.65 17.92 -6.03
C LEU A 1 -16.58 18.29 -4.88
N PHE A 2 -17.57 17.45 -4.53
CA PHE A 2 -18.53 17.70 -3.44
C PHE A 2 -17.87 18.23 -2.14
N CYS A 3 -16.88 17.50 -1.60
CA CYS A 3 -16.22 17.92 -0.36
C CYS A 3 -15.51 19.28 -0.45
N SER A 4 -15.04 19.69 -1.64
CA SER A 4 -14.43 21.02 -1.81
C SER A 4 -15.47 22.12 -1.77
N VAL A 5 -16.66 21.89 -2.37
CA VAL A 5 -17.75 22.87 -2.44
C VAL A 5 -18.44 23.01 -1.08
N PHE A 6 -18.72 21.89 -0.42
CA PHE A 6 -19.41 21.87 0.88
C PHE A 6 -18.45 21.86 2.08
N GLN A 7 -17.17 22.20 1.86
CA GLN A 7 -16.15 22.29 2.91
C GLN A 7 -16.08 21.03 3.82
N HIS A 8 -16.15 19.85 3.20
CA HIS A 8 -16.16 18.54 3.87
C HIS A 8 -17.33 18.32 4.84
N ARG A 9 -18.42 19.08 4.73
CA ARG A 9 -19.65 18.88 5.51
C ARG A 9 -20.64 17.99 4.76
N HIS A 10 -21.60 17.43 5.49
CA HIS A 10 -22.72 16.64 4.94
C HIS A 10 -22.30 15.42 4.10
N ILE A 11 -21.19 14.77 4.45
CA ILE A 11 -20.74 13.54 3.79
C ILE A 11 -21.71 12.41 4.19
N ARG A 12 -22.69 12.14 3.31
CA ARG A 12 -23.73 11.11 3.44
C ARG A 12 -23.95 10.46 2.08
N ASN A 13 -24.33 9.18 2.09
CA ASN A 13 -24.53 8.44 0.85
C ASN A 13 -25.68 9.01 -0.02
N ASP A 14 -26.65 9.67 0.62
CA ASP A 14 -27.76 10.32 -0.08
C ASP A 14 -27.30 11.50 -0.97
N TRP A 15 -26.18 12.14 -0.63
CA TRP A 15 -25.74 13.41 -1.23
C TRP A 15 -24.45 13.26 -2.05
N MET A 16 -23.71 12.16 -1.85
CA MET A 16 -22.53 11.80 -2.62
C MET A 16 -22.24 10.30 -2.54
N PHE A 17 -21.39 9.79 -3.42
CA PHE A 17 -20.96 8.39 -3.44
C PHE A 17 -20.02 8.05 -2.28
N VAL A 18 -20.58 7.83 -1.09
CA VAL A 18 -19.85 7.22 0.03
C VAL A 18 -19.63 5.75 -0.28
N TYR A 19 -20.66 5.05 -0.75
CA TYR A 19 -20.61 3.71 -1.32
C TYR A 19 -20.70 3.77 -2.84
N SER A 20 -20.31 2.68 -3.51
CA SER A 20 -20.48 2.58 -4.96
C SER A 20 -21.97 2.52 -5.30
N SER A 21 -22.39 3.24 -6.34
CA SER A 21 -23.75 3.09 -6.90
C SER A 21 -23.84 1.95 -7.92
N ARG A 22 -22.72 1.27 -8.19
CA ARG A 22 -22.60 0.20 -9.18
C ARG A 22 -21.98 -1.03 -8.53
N GLU A 23 -22.73 -1.68 -7.66
CA GLU A 23 -22.30 -2.95 -7.04
C GLU A 23 -22.27 -4.09 -8.06
N ASP A 24 -23.15 -4.04 -9.08
CA ASP A 24 -23.29 -5.08 -10.12
C ASP A 24 -22.59 -4.75 -11.46
N ALA A 25 -21.67 -3.79 -11.50
CA ALA A 25 -20.97 -3.48 -12.74
C ALA A 25 -20.08 -4.64 -13.20
N ALA A 26 -20.06 -4.92 -14.50
CA ALA A 26 -19.17 -5.93 -15.08
C ALA A 26 -17.71 -5.66 -14.66
N HIS A 27 -17.13 -6.62 -13.95
CA HIS A 27 -15.81 -6.52 -13.31
C HIS A 27 -14.64 -6.87 -14.24
N ARG A 28 -14.88 -7.09 -15.53
CA ARG A 28 -13.83 -7.46 -16.48
C ARG A 28 -13.86 -6.56 -17.71
N SER A 29 -12.75 -5.87 -17.89
CA SER A 29 -12.43 -4.97 -19.00
C SER A 29 -12.07 -5.71 -20.28
N GLY A 30 -11.67 -6.98 -20.18
CA GLY A 30 -11.10 -7.75 -21.29
C GLY A 30 -9.64 -7.38 -21.60
N ILE A 31 -9.03 -6.48 -20.82
CA ILE A 31 -7.61 -6.13 -20.95
C ILE A 31 -6.77 -7.24 -20.30
N GLU A 32 -5.80 -7.76 -21.04
CA GLU A 32 -4.85 -8.72 -20.51
C GLU A 32 -3.79 -8.00 -19.66
N LEU A 33 -3.93 -8.11 -18.34
CA LEU A 33 -3.03 -7.45 -17.39
C LEU A 33 -1.69 -8.16 -17.20
N CYS A 34 -1.64 -9.45 -17.51
CA CYS A 34 -0.49 -10.30 -17.20
C CYS A 34 0.02 -11.03 -18.44
N ARG A 35 1.33 -11.26 -18.48
CA ARG A 35 1.99 -12.24 -19.35
C ARG A 35 2.32 -13.50 -18.57
N ARG A 36 2.39 -14.63 -19.26
CA ARG A 36 2.58 -15.97 -18.66
C ARG A 36 3.63 -16.78 -19.39
N HIS A 37 4.34 -17.62 -18.66
CA HIS A 37 5.30 -18.58 -19.20
C HIS A 37 5.30 -19.88 -18.40
N TYR A 38 5.20 -21.01 -19.09
CA TYR A 38 5.32 -22.32 -18.48
C TYR A 38 6.79 -22.64 -18.19
N VAL A 39 7.06 -23.11 -16.99
CA VAL A 39 8.43 -23.37 -16.53
C VAL A 39 9.00 -24.63 -17.17
N ASN A 40 8.21 -25.69 -17.29
CA ASN A 40 8.65 -26.99 -17.85
C ASN A 40 9.97 -27.52 -17.23
N GLY A 41 10.18 -27.28 -15.94
CA GLY A 41 11.41 -27.64 -15.22
C GLY A 41 12.61 -26.70 -15.42
N ASP A 42 12.54 -25.73 -16.35
CA ASP A 42 13.60 -24.75 -16.59
C ASP A 42 13.31 -23.41 -15.89
N TRP A 43 13.55 -23.38 -14.58
CA TRP A 43 13.34 -22.20 -13.74
C TRP A 43 14.24 -21.01 -14.13
N ALA A 44 15.48 -21.29 -14.56
CA ALA A 44 16.40 -20.25 -15.02
C ALA A 44 15.90 -19.65 -16.35
N GLY A 45 15.44 -20.48 -17.30
CA GLY A 45 14.82 -20.02 -18.54
C GLY A 45 13.55 -19.19 -18.30
N ALA A 46 12.71 -19.59 -17.35
CA ALA A 46 11.51 -18.84 -16.98
C ALA A 46 11.85 -17.46 -16.38
N LEU A 47 12.90 -17.34 -15.56
CA LEU A 47 13.39 -16.05 -15.07
C LEU A 47 14.05 -15.21 -16.18
N ALA A 48 14.81 -15.83 -17.08
CA ALA A 48 15.40 -15.14 -18.22
C ALA A 48 14.32 -14.54 -19.14
N TRP A 49 13.24 -15.30 -19.37
CA TRP A 49 12.04 -14.79 -20.06
C TRP A 49 11.41 -13.63 -19.30
N ALA A 50 11.24 -13.75 -17.98
CA ALA A 50 10.62 -12.70 -17.16
C ALA A 50 11.37 -11.35 -17.27
N LEU A 51 12.71 -11.40 -17.24
CA LEU A 51 13.59 -10.24 -17.36
C LEU A 51 13.64 -9.68 -18.79
N SER A 52 13.77 -10.56 -19.79
CA SER A 52 13.96 -10.16 -21.19
C SER A 52 12.69 -9.60 -21.84
N GLU A 53 11.52 -10.07 -21.43
CA GLU A 53 10.21 -9.56 -21.90
C GLU A 53 9.70 -8.36 -21.09
N ALA A 54 10.46 -7.91 -20.08
CA ALA A 54 10.11 -6.68 -19.38
C ALA A 54 10.34 -5.46 -20.29
N PRO A 55 9.47 -4.45 -20.26
CA PRO A 55 9.54 -3.27 -21.15
C PRO A 55 10.63 -2.28 -20.70
N PHE A 56 11.85 -2.76 -20.49
CA PHE A 56 13.01 -1.94 -20.17
C PHE A 56 13.73 -1.50 -21.45
N GLU A 57 14.15 -0.23 -21.49
CA GLU A 57 14.99 0.28 -22.58
C GLU A 57 16.48 -0.03 -22.33
N SER A 58 16.90 -0.07 -21.07
CA SER A 58 18.28 -0.40 -20.69
C SER A 58 18.52 -1.91 -20.78
N PRO A 59 19.66 -2.35 -21.33
CA PRO A 59 20.01 -3.76 -21.36
C PRO A 59 20.36 -4.27 -19.95
N PHE A 60 20.18 -5.56 -19.73
CA PHE A 60 20.76 -6.24 -18.57
C PHE A 60 22.24 -6.55 -18.83
N ALA A 61 23.08 -6.51 -17.79
CA ALA A 61 24.49 -6.82 -17.94
C ALA A 61 24.72 -8.30 -18.25
N ASP A 62 24.00 -9.18 -17.55
CA ASP A 62 24.13 -10.63 -17.67
C ASP A 62 22.83 -11.34 -17.21
N VAL A 63 21.88 -11.47 -18.14
CA VAL A 63 20.58 -12.13 -17.87
C VAL A 63 20.77 -13.58 -17.47
N GLU A 64 21.72 -14.29 -18.08
CA GLU A 64 21.94 -15.72 -17.84
C GLU A 64 22.40 -15.95 -16.40
N ARG A 65 23.43 -15.21 -15.96
CA ARG A 65 23.93 -15.29 -14.58
C ARG A 65 22.84 -14.94 -13.57
N ASP A 66 22.16 -13.83 -13.78
CA ASP A 66 21.13 -13.34 -12.85
C ASP A 66 19.97 -14.32 -12.74
N SER A 67 19.56 -14.94 -13.86
CA SER A 67 18.51 -15.94 -13.88
C SER A 67 18.91 -17.25 -13.21
N GLN A 68 20.16 -17.69 -13.35
CA GLN A 68 20.68 -18.86 -12.64
C GLN A 68 20.72 -18.63 -11.12
N LEU A 69 21.19 -17.46 -10.67
CA LEU A 69 21.20 -17.10 -9.25
C LEU A 69 19.77 -17.02 -8.69
N GLY A 70 18.85 -16.40 -9.43
CA GLY A 70 17.44 -16.33 -9.08
C GLY A 70 16.79 -17.72 -9.01
N ALA A 71 17.11 -18.63 -9.92
CA ALA A 71 16.60 -19.99 -9.91
C ALA A 71 17.10 -20.78 -8.69
N GLY A 72 18.35 -20.60 -8.28
CA GLY A 72 18.88 -21.18 -7.04
C GLY A 72 18.17 -20.66 -5.79
N LEU A 73 17.75 -19.38 -5.77
CA LEU A 73 16.92 -18.84 -4.69
C LEU A 73 15.51 -19.44 -4.71
N LEU A 74 14.90 -19.58 -5.89
CA LEU A 74 13.60 -20.21 -6.03
C LEU A 74 13.60 -21.68 -5.57
N GLU A 75 14.65 -22.44 -5.87
CA GLU A 75 14.79 -23.83 -5.40
C GLU A 75 14.73 -23.93 -3.87
N ALA A 76 15.34 -22.97 -3.18
CA ALA A 76 15.39 -22.92 -1.72
C ALA A 76 14.08 -22.41 -1.09
N GLN A 77 13.29 -21.61 -1.81
CA GLN A 77 12.11 -20.92 -1.27
C GLN A 77 10.77 -21.58 -1.66
N LEU A 78 10.69 -22.16 -2.85
CA LEU A 78 9.42 -22.64 -3.38
C LEU A 78 8.93 -23.90 -2.66
N PRO A 79 7.60 -24.03 -2.41
CA PRO A 79 7.02 -25.30 -2.01
C PRO A 79 7.36 -26.40 -3.01
N VAL A 80 7.66 -27.61 -2.51
CA VAL A 80 7.96 -28.78 -3.36
C VAL A 80 6.85 -29.06 -4.38
N ALA A 81 5.60 -28.82 -3.99
CA ALA A 81 4.44 -28.97 -4.86
C ALA A 81 4.50 -28.07 -6.10
N ILE A 82 5.01 -26.84 -5.97
CA ILE A 82 5.23 -25.91 -7.09
C ILE A 82 6.50 -26.27 -7.85
N TRP A 83 7.60 -26.54 -7.14
CA TRP A 83 8.91 -26.79 -7.76
C TRP A 83 8.89 -27.99 -8.72
N GLN A 84 8.16 -29.05 -8.36
CA GLN A 84 8.05 -30.30 -9.12
C GLN A 84 6.81 -30.37 -10.01
N ALA A 85 6.01 -29.31 -10.09
CA ALA A 85 4.79 -29.30 -10.88
C ALA A 85 5.06 -29.19 -12.38
N ASP A 86 4.50 -30.12 -13.16
CA ASP A 86 4.53 -30.05 -14.64
C ASP A 86 3.72 -28.86 -15.18
N ASP A 87 2.75 -28.36 -14.41
CA ASP A 87 1.92 -27.19 -14.75
C ASP A 87 2.48 -25.88 -14.18
N ALA A 88 3.70 -25.89 -13.65
CA ALA A 88 4.33 -24.70 -13.09
C ALA A 88 4.40 -23.55 -14.11
N GLN A 89 3.97 -22.36 -13.69
CA GLN A 89 3.87 -21.18 -14.53
C GLN A 89 4.27 -19.92 -13.76
N VAL A 90 5.08 -19.08 -14.41
CA VAL A 90 5.34 -17.70 -13.99
C VAL A 90 4.30 -16.79 -14.64
N GLU A 91 3.56 -16.03 -13.84
CA GLU A 91 2.60 -15.00 -14.30
C GLU A 91 3.03 -13.63 -13.76
N LEU A 92 3.27 -12.67 -14.64
CA LEU A 92 3.72 -11.32 -14.27
C LEU A 92 2.80 -10.26 -14.85
N LEU A 93 2.54 -9.21 -14.07
CA LEU A 93 1.89 -8.00 -14.59
C LEU A 93 2.75 -7.42 -15.72
N ASN A 94 2.07 -6.94 -16.77
CA ASN A 94 2.72 -6.27 -17.89
C ASN A 94 3.36 -4.95 -17.45
N SER A 95 2.74 -4.26 -16.49
CA SER A 95 3.25 -3.02 -15.93
C SER A 95 4.42 -3.24 -14.99
N VAL A 96 5.45 -2.40 -15.11
CA VAL A 96 6.57 -2.34 -14.18
C VAL A 96 6.28 -1.32 -13.08
N PHE A 97 6.59 -1.68 -11.84
CA PHE A 97 6.43 -0.81 -10.70
C PHE A 97 7.75 -0.09 -10.43
N TYR A 98 7.77 1.24 -10.48
CA TYR A 98 8.97 2.03 -10.23
C TYR A 98 8.89 2.74 -8.89
N ARG A 99 9.98 2.68 -8.12
CA ARG A 99 10.13 3.44 -6.88
C ARG A 99 11.59 3.70 -6.58
N ASN A 100 11.93 4.97 -6.40
CA ASN A 100 13.30 5.43 -6.19
C ASN A 100 14.23 4.89 -7.28
N LYS A 101 15.24 4.11 -6.92
CA LYS A 101 16.21 3.50 -7.84
C LYS A 101 15.82 2.12 -8.36
N GLY A 102 14.68 1.58 -7.91
CA GLY A 102 14.26 0.22 -8.24
C GLY A 102 13.06 0.18 -9.18
N ALA A 103 13.15 -0.73 -10.14
CA ALA A 103 12.02 -1.26 -10.88
C ALA A 103 11.63 -2.62 -10.30
N TYR A 104 10.36 -2.98 -10.31
CA TYR A 104 9.88 -4.23 -9.74
C TYR A 104 8.91 -4.88 -10.73
N LEU A 105 9.23 -6.10 -11.16
CA LEU A 105 8.29 -6.98 -11.85
C LEU A 105 7.49 -7.71 -10.78
N VAL A 106 6.17 -7.70 -10.88
CA VAL A 106 5.28 -8.18 -9.83
C VAL A 106 4.27 -9.17 -10.41
N GLY A 107 4.12 -10.31 -9.75
CA GLY A 107 3.18 -11.34 -10.17
C GLY A 107 3.13 -12.50 -9.20
N ARG A 108 3.01 -13.71 -9.73
CA ARG A 108 2.94 -14.96 -8.96
C ARG A 108 3.55 -16.13 -9.74
N ILE A 109 3.87 -17.17 -9.00
CA ILE A 109 4.15 -18.50 -9.52
C ILE A 109 2.96 -19.38 -9.16
N LEU A 110 2.48 -20.14 -10.12
CA LEU A 110 1.38 -21.11 -10.01
C LEU A 110 1.93 -22.50 -10.29
N GLY A 111 1.44 -23.54 -9.62
CA GLY A 111 1.81 -24.92 -9.93
C GLY A 111 1.32 -25.90 -8.86
N GLY A 112 0.97 -27.13 -9.26
CA GLY A 112 0.59 -28.17 -8.30
C GLY A 112 -0.67 -27.83 -7.47
N GLY A 113 -1.54 -26.96 -8.00
CA GLY A 113 -2.72 -26.44 -7.30
C GLY A 113 -2.45 -25.34 -6.27
N GLU A 114 -1.20 -24.88 -6.13
CA GLU A 114 -0.79 -23.82 -5.22
C GLU A 114 -0.35 -22.56 -5.99
N GLN A 115 -0.21 -21.45 -5.25
CA GLN A 115 0.39 -20.23 -5.77
C GLN A 115 1.21 -19.53 -4.69
N VAL A 116 2.27 -18.85 -5.12
CA VAL A 116 3.04 -17.90 -4.29
C VAL A 116 3.21 -16.59 -5.04
N PRO A 117 3.28 -15.43 -4.37
CA PRO A 117 3.62 -14.19 -5.05
C PRO A 117 5.03 -14.28 -5.64
N LEU A 118 5.34 -13.42 -6.60
CA LEU A 118 6.67 -13.28 -7.18
C LEU A 118 6.96 -11.80 -7.38
N VAL A 119 8.06 -11.33 -6.79
CA VAL A 119 8.57 -9.99 -7.05
C VAL A 119 10.04 -10.09 -7.43
N LEU A 120 10.39 -9.43 -8.56
CA LEU A 120 11.74 -9.36 -9.10
C LEU A 120 12.19 -7.89 -9.10
N PRO A 121 12.94 -7.45 -8.06
CA PRO A 121 13.53 -6.12 -8.04
C PRO A 121 14.69 -6.03 -9.04
N VAL A 122 14.61 -5.08 -9.95
CA VAL A 122 15.61 -4.77 -10.97
C VAL A 122 16.21 -3.41 -10.67
N LEU A 123 17.54 -3.37 -10.60
CA LEU A 123 18.32 -2.17 -10.30
C LEU A 123 19.29 -1.89 -11.45
N HIS A 124 19.71 -0.63 -11.57
CA HIS A 124 20.91 -0.32 -12.35
C HIS A 124 22.16 -0.78 -11.59
N GLY A 125 23.25 -1.00 -12.32
CA GLY A 125 24.57 -1.30 -11.76
C GLY A 125 25.06 -0.22 -10.79
N GLU A 126 26.00 -0.60 -9.93
CA GLU A 126 26.50 0.28 -8.88
C GLU A 126 27.05 1.61 -9.43
N GLY A 127 26.76 2.70 -8.73
CA GLY A 127 27.23 4.05 -9.09
C GLY A 127 26.44 4.74 -10.21
N TYR A 128 25.50 4.08 -10.88
CA TYR A 128 24.68 4.70 -11.92
C TYR A 128 23.84 5.87 -11.38
N GLY A 129 23.91 7.01 -12.07
CA GLY A 129 23.22 8.25 -11.70
C GLY A 129 23.86 9.06 -10.56
N GLU A 130 24.76 8.47 -9.77
CA GLU A 130 25.53 9.18 -8.72
C GLU A 130 26.93 9.59 -9.19
N GLN A 131 27.51 8.83 -10.12
CA GLN A 131 28.84 9.07 -10.67
C GLN A 131 28.76 9.23 -12.20
N GLN A 132 29.57 10.14 -12.76
CA GLN A 132 29.76 10.19 -14.22
C GLN A 132 30.43 8.89 -14.66
N GLY A 133 29.73 8.09 -15.47
CA GLY A 133 30.23 6.82 -16.01
C GLY A 133 29.86 5.56 -15.21
N GLY A 134 28.88 5.63 -14.29
CA GLY A 134 28.32 4.42 -13.67
C GLY A 134 27.68 3.48 -14.69
N ASP A 135 27.57 2.20 -14.35
CA ASP A 135 27.09 1.16 -15.28
C ASP A 135 25.59 1.33 -15.58
N PRO A 136 25.20 1.65 -16.83
CA PRO A 136 23.80 1.80 -17.20
C PRO A 136 23.06 0.45 -17.31
N CYS A 137 23.75 -0.68 -17.17
CA CYS A 137 23.14 -1.99 -17.30
C CYS A 137 22.27 -2.31 -16.08
N LEU A 138 21.23 -3.09 -16.34
CA LEU A 138 20.32 -3.61 -15.33
C LEU A 138 20.80 -4.94 -14.76
N HIS A 139 20.40 -5.22 -13.53
CA HIS A 139 20.62 -6.48 -12.84
C HIS A 139 19.39 -6.87 -12.02
N LEU A 140 19.14 -8.17 -11.92
CA LEU A 140 18.19 -8.71 -10.94
C LEU A 140 18.87 -8.72 -9.56
N ASP A 141 18.34 -7.94 -8.62
CA ASP A 141 18.90 -7.84 -7.28
C ASP A 141 18.59 -9.08 -6.43
N THR A 142 17.36 -9.59 -6.52
CA THR A 142 16.91 -10.76 -5.76
C THR A 142 15.59 -11.32 -6.31
N VAL A 143 15.11 -12.42 -5.73
CA VAL A 143 13.80 -13.01 -6.01
C VAL A 143 13.05 -13.18 -4.69
N LEU A 144 11.81 -12.69 -4.64
CA LEU A 144 10.97 -12.73 -3.44
C LEU A 144 9.68 -13.49 -3.74
N THR A 145 9.41 -14.51 -2.94
CA THR A 145 8.20 -15.35 -3.06
C THR A 145 7.33 -15.38 -1.82
N GLU A 146 7.78 -14.78 -0.73
CA GLU A 146 7.06 -14.79 0.54
C GLU A 146 6.04 -13.65 0.64
N THR A 147 4.82 -13.97 1.10
CA THR A 147 3.71 -13.00 1.20
C THR A 147 4.06 -11.83 2.12
N ASP A 148 4.78 -12.09 3.22
CA ASP A 148 5.16 -11.05 4.17
C ASP A 148 6.23 -10.10 3.60
N GLU A 149 7.21 -10.62 2.87
CA GLU A 149 8.25 -9.82 2.20
C GLU A 149 7.64 -8.92 1.11
N VAL A 150 6.74 -9.48 0.30
CA VAL A 150 6.00 -8.73 -0.71
C VAL A 150 5.13 -7.66 -0.05
N SER A 151 4.46 -7.97 1.06
CA SER A 151 3.67 -6.99 1.81
C SER A 151 4.53 -5.80 2.32
N ILE A 152 5.78 -6.06 2.73
CA ILE A 152 6.75 -5.01 3.13
C ILE A 152 7.13 -4.11 1.95
N ILE A 153 7.27 -4.68 0.75
CA ILE A 153 7.51 -3.90 -0.47
C ILE A 153 6.35 -2.94 -0.75
N PHE A 154 5.11 -3.36 -0.49
CA PHE A 154 3.92 -2.53 -0.65
C PHE A 154 3.52 -1.77 0.64
N SER A 155 4.43 -1.66 1.61
CA SER A 155 4.15 -1.01 2.89
C SER A 155 3.77 0.47 2.76
N PHE A 156 2.83 0.92 3.60
CA PHE A 156 2.48 2.33 3.77
C PHE A 156 3.66 3.18 4.28
N THR A 157 4.74 2.55 4.76
CA THR A 157 5.97 3.25 5.17
C THR A 157 6.91 3.58 4.01
N ARG A 158 6.57 3.19 2.77
CA ARG A 158 7.36 3.49 1.57
C ARG A 158 6.64 4.48 0.67
N ALA A 159 7.38 5.14 -0.22
CA ALA A 159 6.79 5.92 -1.30
C ALA A 159 5.86 5.05 -2.17
N TYR A 160 4.87 5.68 -2.80
CA TYR A 160 3.99 4.98 -3.74
C TYR A 160 4.77 4.58 -4.98
N PHE A 161 4.38 3.48 -5.60
CA PHE A 161 4.89 3.10 -6.91
C PHE A 161 4.37 4.05 -7.99
N GLN A 162 5.25 4.35 -8.94
CA GLN A 162 4.87 4.85 -10.26
C GLN A 162 4.68 3.63 -11.15
N VAL A 163 3.45 3.39 -11.58
CA VAL A 163 3.09 2.20 -12.35
C VAL A 163 1.95 2.56 -13.28
N GLU A 164 2.01 2.04 -14.51
CA GLU A 164 0.91 2.16 -15.45
C GLU A 164 -0.23 1.22 -15.05
N VAL A 165 -1.42 1.76 -14.82
CA VAL A 165 -2.57 0.98 -14.33
C VAL A 165 -3.77 1.19 -15.25
N PRO A 166 -4.00 0.29 -16.23
CA PRO A 166 -5.10 0.43 -17.17
C PRO A 166 -6.47 0.41 -16.48
N VAL A 167 -6.66 -0.53 -15.54
CA VAL A 167 -7.92 -0.73 -14.82
C VAL A 167 -7.65 -0.89 -13.32
N PRO A 168 -7.75 0.18 -12.51
CA PRO A 168 -7.34 0.15 -11.11
C PRO A 168 -8.03 -0.91 -10.26
N GLY A 169 -9.33 -1.17 -10.49
CA GLY A 169 -10.08 -2.18 -9.73
C GLY A 169 -9.58 -3.60 -9.97
N GLU A 170 -9.31 -3.98 -11.22
CA GLU A 170 -8.75 -5.30 -11.55
C GLU A 170 -7.32 -5.44 -11.06
N PHE A 171 -6.53 -4.38 -11.18
CA PHE A 171 -5.15 -4.35 -10.72
C PHE A 171 -5.06 -4.52 -9.19
N VAL A 172 -5.92 -3.83 -8.43
CA VAL A 172 -6.04 -4.04 -6.97
C VAL A 172 -6.57 -5.44 -6.65
N GLY A 173 -7.56 -5.94 -7.40
CA GLY A 173 -8.06 -7.31 -7.26
C GLY A 173 -6.98 -8.37 -7.48
N TYR A 174 -6.06 -8.15 -8.42
CA TYR A 174 -4.89 -9.00 -8.64
C TYR A 174 -3.91 -8.91 -7.47
N LEU A 175 -3.51 -7.70 -7.05
CA LEU A 175 -2.62 -7.50 -5.90
C LEU A 175 -3.20 -8.07 -4.60
N LYS A 176 -4.53 -8.10 -4.48
CA LYS A 176 -5.23 -8.71 -3.34
C LYS A 176 -5.08 -10.23 -3.30
N GLN A 177 -4.94 -10.90 -4.44
CA GLN A 177 -4.61 -12.33 -4.48
C GLN A 177 -3.19 -12.61 -4.01
N LEU A 178 -2.25 -11.68 -4.28
CA LEU A 178 -0.86 -11.76 -3.81
C LEU A 178 -0.71 -11.39 -2.32
N MET A 179 -1.54 -10.46 -1.84
CA MET A 179 -1.47 -9.90 -0.48
C MET A 179 -2.87 -9.89 0.17
N PRO A 180 -3.43 -11.06 0.52
CA PRO A 180 -4.83 -11.19 0.94
C PRO A 180 -5.17 -10.41 2.22
N HIS A 181 -4.20 -10.23 3.12
CA HIS A 181 -4.41 -9.51 4.37
C HIS A 181 -4.25 -7.98 4.26
N LYS A 182 -3.82 -7.46 3.10
CA LYS A 182 -3.59 -6.03 2.90
C LYS A 182 -4.90 -5.31 2.55
N PRO A 183 -5.29 -4.24 3.25
CA PRO A 183 -6.52 -3.52 2.95
C PRO A 183 -6.52 -2.94 1.52
N GLU A 184 -7.65 -2.97 0.83
CA GLU A 184 -7.76 -2.43 -0.54
C GLU A 184 -7.37 -0.96 -0.63
N GLY A 185 -7.74 -0.16 0.36
CA GLY A 185 -7.35 1.25 0.44
C GLY A 185 -5.83 1.45 0.48
N GLU A 186 -5.08 0.53 1.08
CA GLU A 186 -3.61 0.54 1.05
C GLU A 186 -3.06 0.10 -0.30
N LEU A 187 -3.68 -0.88 -0.96
CA LEU A 187 -3.28 -1.33 -2.29
C LEU A 187 -3.46 -0.19 -3.30
N TYR A 188 -4.62 0.48 -3.32
CA TYR A 188 -4.84 1.68 -4.14
C TYR A 188 -3.81 2.77 -3.85
N ALA A 189 -3.47 3.02 -2.59
CA ALA A 189 -2.45 3.99 -2.25
C ALA A 189 -1.07 3.58 -2.78
N ALA A 190 -0.71 2.30 -2.65
CA ALA A 190 0.58 1.79 -3.08
C ALA A 190 0.82 1.95 -4.59
N ILE A 191 -0.23 1.89 -5.41
CA ILE A 191 -0.17 2.13 -6.87
C ILE A 191 -0.47 3.59 -7.27
N GLY A 192 -0.38 4.54 -6.33
CA GLY A 192 -0.49 5.98 -6.60
C GLY A 192 -1.91 6.56 -6.52
N PHE A 193 -2.95 5.73 -6.37
CA PHE A 193 -4.35 6.16 -6.25
C PHE A 193 -4.76 6.50 -4.80
N PHE A 194 -3.90 7.18 -4.04
CA PHE A 194 -4.08 7.43 -2.60
C PHE A 194 -5.36 8.22 -2.24
N LYS A 195 -5.90 9.05 -3.15
CA LYS A 195 -7.20 9.72 -2.93
C LYS A 195 -8.37 8.73 -3.00
N HIS A 196 -8.29 7.76 -3.90
CA HIS A 196 -9.28 6.69 -3.97
C HIS A 196 -9.08 5.70 -2.81
N GLY A 197 -7.82 5.38 -2.47
CA GLY A 197 -7.49 4.61 -1.27
C GLY A 197 -8.07 5.20 0.01
N LYS A 198 -8.14 6.53 0.13
CA LYS A 198 -8.86 7.22 1.23
C LYS A 198 -10.37 6.95 1.23
N THR A 199 -10.99 6.81 0.06
CA THR A 199 -12.41 6.47 -0.08
C THR A 199 -12.66 5.04 0.39
N GLU A 200 -11.84 4.08 -0.08
CA GLU A 200 -11.94 2.68 0.36
C GLU A 200 -11.65 2.51 1.85
N PHE A 201 -10.65 3.24 2.38
CA PHE A 201 -10.38 3.29 3.82
C PHE A 201 -11.62 3.75 4.60
N PHE A 202 -12.27 4.82 4.15
CA PHE A 202 -13.46 5.36 4.82
C PHE A 202 -14.64 4.38 4.77
N ARG A 203 -14.83 3.66 3.66
CA ARG A 203 -15.84 2.60 3.54
C ARG A 203 -15.56 1.45 4.52
N ALA A 204 -14.33 0.94 4.55
CA ALA A 204 -13.93 -0.12 5.46
C ALA A 204 -14.10 0.29 6.93
N LEU A 205 -13.75 1.53 7.27
CA LEU A 205 -13.97 2.07 8.61
C LEU A 205 -15.45 2.14 8.99
N ASN A 206 -16.30 2.66 8.09
CA ASN A 206 -17.74 2.73 8.34
C ASN A 206 -18.36 1.35 8.53
N GLN A 207 -17.97 0.37 7.73
CA GLN A 207 -18.41 -1.02 7.88
C GLN A 207 -17.99 -1.60 9.24
N GLN A 208 -16.75 -1.38 9.66
CA GLN A 208 -16.27 -1.86 10.97
C GLN A 208 -17.01 -1.19 12.12
N VAL A 209 -17.19 0.14 12.06
CA VAL A 209 -17.90 0.91 13.07
C VAL A 209 -19.40 0.53 13.14
N ALA A 210 -20.01 0.17 12.00
CA ALA A 210 -21.41 -0.25 11.94
C ALA A 210 -21.69 -1.56 12.68
N LYS A 211 -20.69 -2.41 12.90
CA LYS A 211 -20.83 -3.67 13.68
C LYS A 211 -21.16 -3.41 15.15
N ARG A 212 -20.78 -2.25 15.70
CA ARG A 212 -20.98 -1.88 17.13
C ARG A 212 -20.37 -2.85 18.15
N GLU A 213 -19.41 -3.66 17.72
CA GLU A 213 -18.71 -4.63 18.60
C GLU A 213 -17.60 -3.96 19.42
N GLU A 214 -17.10 -2.82 18.96
CA GLU A 214 -16.00 -2.10 19.56
C GLU A 214 -16.27 -0.60 19.63
N ARG A 215 -15.55 0.07 20.53
CA ARG A 215 -15.57 1.52 20.68
C ARG A 215 -14.18 2.10 20.46
N PHE A 216 -14.14 3.34 20.00
CA PHE A 216 -12.93 4.12 19.97
C PHE A 216 -12.41 4.34 21.39
N MET A 217 -11.14 4.00 21.60
CA MET A 217 -10.45 4.15 22.88
C MET A 217 -9.15 4.94 22.70
N ILE A 218 -8.63 5.50 23.79
CA ILE A 218 -7.30 6.11 23.79
C ILE A 218 -6.28 5.06 23.34
N ALA A 219 -5.39 5.43 22.43
CA ALA A 219 -4.37 4.52 21.95
C ALA A 219 -3.49 4.04 23.11
N PRO A 220 -3.25 2.72 23.26
CA PRO A 220 -2.33 2.20 24.27
C PRO A 220 -0.93 2.81 24.15
N GLY A 221 -0.31 3.09 25.29
CA GLY A 221 1.05 3.67 25.37
C GLY A 221 1.10 5.02 26.07
N VAL A 222 2.20 5.76 25.86
CA VAL A 222 2.43 7.05 26.50
C VAL A 222 1.61 8.14 25.81
N ARG A 223 0.86 8.93 26.59
CA ARG A 223 0.07 10.04 26.07
C ARG A 223 0.99 11.09 25.42
N GLY A 224 0.67 11.45 24.17
CA GLY A 224 1.45 12.41 23.41
C GLY A 224 1.33 13.83 23.95
N MET A 225 2.43 14.59 23.94
CA MET A 225 2.44 16.00 24.35
C MET A 225 1.77 16.95 23.35
N VAL A 226 1.66 16.53 22.08
CA VAL A 226 1.20 17.36 20.95
C VAL A 226 -0.06 16.79 20.28
N MET A 227 -0.20 15.46 20.26
CA MET A 227 -1.31 14.77 19.61
C MET A 227 -2.17 14.05 20.65
N ALA A 228 -3.48 14.11 20.50
CA ALA A 228 -4.40 13.14 21.08
C ALA A 228 -4.54 11.97 20.09
N VAL A 229 -4.30 10.75 20.56
CA VAL A 229 -4.26 9.55 19.70
C VAL A 229 -5.28 8.54 20.22
N PHE A 230 -6.12 8.05 19.33
CA PHE A 230 -7.16 7.07 19.63
C PHE A 230 -7.22 6.00 18.54
N VAL A 231 -7.80 4.85 18.85
CA VAL A 231 -7.85 3.66 18.00
C VAL A 231 -9.22 3.01 18.08
N LEU A 232 -9.57 2.24 17.06
CA LEU A 232 -10.57 1.19 17.16
C LEU A 232 -9.78 -0.14 17.22
N PRO A 233 -9.88 -0.95 18.29
CA PRO A 233 -8.91 -2.01 18.58
C PRO A 233 -8.62 -2.98 17.43
N SER A 234 -9.65 -3.47 16.73
CA SER A 234 -9.49 -4.37 15.58
C SER A 234 -9.10 -3.66 14.28
N PHE A 235 -9.20 -2.33 14.23
CA PHE A 235 -8.91 -1.54 13.04
C PHE A 235 -7.45 -1.12 13.09
N ARG A 236 -6.64 -1.63 12.15
CA ARG A 236 -5.17 -1.50 12.07
C ARG A 236 -4.67 -0.07 11.80
N THR A 237 -5.31 0.96 12.34
CA THR A 237 -5.02 2.38 12.11
C THR A 237 -5.23 3.19 13.37
N VAL A 238 -4.30 4.11 13.62
CA VAL A 238 -4.42 5.10 14.69
C VAL A 238 -4.95 6.42 14.14
N PHE A 239 -5.84 7.06 14.89
CA PHE A 239 -6.38 8.37 14.60
C PHE A 239 -5.68 9.41 15.46
N LYS A 240 -5.34 10.55 14.86
CA LYS A 240 -4.57 11.59 15.55
C LYS A 240 -5.24 12.95 15.37
N ILE A 241 -5.48 13.64 16.47
CA ILE A 241 -5.94 15.02 16.52
C ILE A 241 -4.83 15.86 17.15
N ILE A 242 -4.53 17.02 16.55
CA ILE A 242 -3.57 17.96 17.14
C ILE A 242 -4.27 18.65 18.31
N LYS A 243 -3.65 18.66 19.49
CA LYS A 243 -4.22 19.31 20.68
C LYS A 243 -4.29 20.82 20.49
N ASP A 244 -5.22 21.48 21.18
CA ASP A 244 -5.32 22.94 21.17
C ASP A 244 -4.19 23.58 21.97
N LYS A 245 -3.86 22.98 23.12
CA LYS A 245 -2.76 23.38 23.99
C LYS A 245 -1.75 22.24 24.10
N PHE A 246 -0.50 22.53 23.76
CA PHE A 246 0.60 21.58 23.92
C PHE A 246 1.15 21.63 25.34
N ASP A 247 1.81 20.55 25.73
CA ASP A 247 2.49 20.47 27.01
C ASP A 247 3.59 21.54 27.10
N PRO A 248 3.84 22.20 28.25
CA PRO A 248 4.74 23.36 28.35
C PRO A 248 6.16 23.09 27.85
N ALA A 249 6.61 21.83 27.90
CA ALA A 249 7.92 21.41 27.37
C ALA A 249 8.02 21.45 25.83
N LYS A 250 6.95 21.81 25.11
CA LYS A 250 6.89 21.83 23.64
C LYS A 250 6.65 23.23 23.09
N GLU A 251 7.73 23.88 22.69
CA GLU A 251 7.72 25.15 21.95
C GLU A 251 7.48 24.92 20.44
N VAL A 252 6.32 24.39 20.10
CA VAL A 252 5.89 24.20 18.69
C VAL A 252 4.49 24.76 18.49
N THR A 253 4.16 25.13 17.25
CA THR A 253 2.83 25.64 16.91
C THR A 253 2.03 24.60 16.13
N HIS A 254 0.71 24.73 16.16
CA HIS A 254 -0.18 23.88 15.37
C HIS A 254 0.13 23.93 13.86
N ALA A 255 0.58 25.08 13.35
CA ALA A 255 1.01 25.25 11.95
C ALA A 255 2.28 24.44 11.65
N ILE A 256 3.27 24.48 12.54
CA ILE A 256 4.51 23.70 12.41
C ILE A 256 4.20 22.21 12.38
N VAL A 257 3.32 21.72 13.27
CA VAL A 257 2.92 20.30 13.29
C VAL A 257 2.31 19.91 11.95
N ARG A 258 1.34 20.68 11.42
CA ARG A 258 0.74 20.42 10.10
C ARG A 258 1.78 20.40 8.98
N GLU A 259 2.72 21.33 8.99
CA GLU A 259 3.77 21.37 7.97
C GLU A 259 4.69 20.14 8.04
N LYS A 260 5.01 19.64 9.23
CA LYS A 260 5.76 18.38 9.38
C LYS A 260 5.00 17.17 8.82
N TYR A 261 3.69 17.06 9.03
CA TYR A 261 2.89 16.01 8.39
C TYR A 261 2.89 16.14 6.86
N ARG A 262 2.78 17.36 6.32
CA ARG A 262 2.87 17.62 4.86
C ARG A 262 4.25 17.32 4.28
N LEU A 263 5.30 17.58 5.03
CA LEU A 263 6.67 17.25 4.65
C LEU A 263 6.82 15.73 4.51
N VAL A 264 6.43 14.96 5.53
CA VAL A 264 6.49 13.49 5.51
C VAL A 264 5.64 12.91 4.36
N LYS A 265 4.48 13.51 4.07
CA LYS A 265 3.62 13.06 2.96
C LYS A 265 4.29 13.17 1.59
N ARG A 266 5.11 14.22 1.39
CA ARG A 266 5.77 14.54 0.12
C ARG A 266 7.16 13.92 -0.02
N HIS A 267 7.81 13.59 1.09
CA HIS A 267 9.14 12.98 1.08
C HIS A 267 9.09 11.49 0.80
N ASP A 268 10.22 10.96 0.30
CA ASP A 268 10.48 9.53 0.39
C ASP A 268 10.49 9.12 1.87
N ARG A 269 9.64 8.14 2.17
CA ARG A 269 9.44 7.64 3.52
C ARG A 269 10.45 6.57 3.92
N VAL A 270 11.19 6.01 2.95
CA VAL A 270 12.31 5.06 3.12
C VAL A 270 12.02 3.86 4.05
N GLY A 271 10.74 3.50 4.23
CA GLY A 271 10.34 2.44 5.16
C GLY A 271 10.32 2.85 6.64
N ARG A 272 10.63 4.11 6.97
CA ARG A 272 10.82 4.60 8.36
C ARG A 272 9.75 5.61 8.80
N MET A 273 8.98 6.15 7.87
CA MET A 273 7.90 7.09 8.17
C MET A 273 6.57 6.54 7.68
N ALA A 274 5.55 6.53 8.53
CA ALA A 274 4.21 6.10 8.13
C ALA A 274 3.56 7.13 7.19
N ASP A 275 2.90 6.66 6.14
CA ASP A 275 1.98 7.49 5.38
C ASP A 275 0.83 8.00 6.27
N THR A 276 0.29 9.16 5.92
CA THR A 276 -0.80 9.79 6.66
C THR A 276 -1.90 10.25 5.71
N GLN A 277 -3.13 10.17 6.20
CA GLN A 277 -4.32 10.63 5.50
C GLN A 277 -4.99 11.71 6.33
N GLU A 278 -5.06 12.93 5.80
CA GLU A 278 -5.74 14.03 6.46
C GLU A 278 -7.25 13.92 6.23
N PHE A 279 -8.03 13.95 7.31
CA PHE A 279 -9.49 14.01 7.29
C PHE A 279 -9.97 15.35 7.84
N SER A 280 -11.12 15.82 7.37
CA SER A 280 -11.76 17.04 7.83
C SER A 280 -13.23 16.74 8.13
N ASN A 281 -13.75 17.33 9.22
CA ASN A 281 -15.14 17.13 9.66
C ASN A 281 -15.55 15.66 9.76
N PHE A 282 -14.70 14.85 10.41
CA PHE A 282 -14.98 13.45 10.65
C PHE A 282 -16.14 13.32 11.66
N ILE A 283 -17.18 12.56 11.31
CA ILE A 283 -18.41 12.42 12.11
C ILE A 283 -18.53 10.97 12.56
N VAL A 284 -18.70 10.78 13.87
CA VAL A 284 -18.95 9.49 14.50
C VAL A 284 -19.96 9.69 15.63
N ARG A 285 -20.79 8.68 15.89
CA ARG A 285 -21.75 8.75 16.99
C ARG A 285 -21.05 8.71 18.35
N GLN A 286 -21.60 9.45 19.31
CA GLN A 286 -21.06 9.53 20.68
C GLN A 286 -20.92 8.15 21.34
N ASP A 287 -21.91 7.27 21.14
CA ASP A 287 -21.97 5.92 21.72
C ASP A 287 -20.93 4.94 21.13
N HIS A 288 -20.17 5.36 20.11
CA HIS A 288 -19.06 4.60 19.55
C HIS A 288 -17.71 4.95 20.19
N PHE A 289 -17.66 5.83 21.19
CA PHE A 289 -16.45 6.12 21.95
C PHE A 289 -16.56 5.58 23.37
N GLU A 290 -15.44 5.11 23.92
CA GLU A 290 -15.33 4.93 25.36
C GLU A 290 -15.48 6.29 26.07
N PRO A 291 -16.20 6.36 27.21
CA PRO A 291 -16.45 7.63 27.90
C PRO A 291 -15.17 8.40 28.23
N GLU A 292 -14.12 7.72 28.68
CA GLU A 292 -12.82 8.35 28.98
C GLU A 292 -12.17 8.92 27.71
N CYS A 293 -12.25 8.20 26.59
CA CYS A 293 -11.69 8.66 25.33
C CYS A 293 -12.39 9.92 24.84
N LEU A 294 -13.72 9.94 24.82
CA LEU A 294 -14.48 11.10 24.38
C LEU A 294 -14.25 12.31 25.28
N ALA A 295 -14.28 12.12 26.61
CA ALA A 295 -14.02 13.19 27.57
C ALA A 295 -12.62 13.80 27.35
N HIS A 296 -11.61 12.95 27.16
CA HIS A 296 -10.25 13.38 26.87
C HIS A 296 -10.17 14.20 25.57
N LEU A 297 -10.81 13.75 24.48
CA LEU A 297 -10.79 14.45 23.19
C LEU A 297 -11.45 15.83 23.26
N LEU A 298 -12.58 15.95 23.96
CA LEU A 298 -13.28 17.22 24.19
C LEU A 298 -12.45 18.19 25.05
N GLU A 299 -11.69 17.67 26.02
CA GLU A 299 -10.84 18.48 26.89
C GLU A 299 -9.62 19.04 26.15
N VAL A 300 -8.92 18.21 25.37
CA VAL A 300 -7.61 18.59 24.80
C VAL A 300 -7.67 19.20 23.41
N ALA A 301 -8.79 19.07 22.70
CA ALA A 301 -9.00 19.62 21.36
C ALA A 301 -10.40 20.26 21.16
N PRO A 302 -10.91 21.11 22.08
CA PRO A 302 -12.25 21.68 22.00
C PRO A 302 -12.49 22.56 20.76
N SER A 303 -11.44 23.11 20.13
CA SER A 303 -11.55 23.86 18.87
C SER A 303 -11.89 22.97 17.67
N THR A 304 -11.57 21.68 17.74
CA THR A 304 -11.69 20.72 16.62
C THR A 304 -12.74 19.64 16.89
N VAL A 305 -12.98 19.30 18.15
CA VAL A 305 -13.93 18.27 18.58
C VAL A 305 -15.12 18.93 19.27
N SER A 306 -16.32 18.67 18.76
CA SER A 306 -17.57 19.14 19.37
C SER A 306 -18.66 18.07 19.28
N LEU A 307 -19.56 18.07 20.25
CA LEU A 307 -20.80 17.32 20.19
C LEU A 307 -21.84 18.15 19.42
N LYS A 308 -22.60 17.48 18.55
CA LYS A 308 -23.73 18.09 17.85
C LYS A 308 -25.01 17.46 18.39
N GLU A 309 -26.00 18.32 18.62
CA GLU A 309 -27.39 17.93 18.90
C GLU A 309 -28.02 17.24 17.68
#